data_AF-A0A9W9DLQ3-F1
#
_entry.id   AF-A0A9W9DLQ3-F1
#
_cell.length_a   1.000
_cell.length_b   1.000
_cell.length_c   1.000
_cell.angle_alpha   90.00
_cell.angle_beta   90.00
_cell.angle_gamma   90.00
#
_symmetry.space_group_name_H-M   'P 1'
#
loop_
_entity.id
_entity.type
_entity.pdbx_description
1 polymer ?
#
loop_
_entity_poly.entity_id
_entity_poly.type
_entity_poly.pdbx_seq_one_letter_code
_entity_poly.pdbx_strand_id
1 'polypeptide(L)'
;MSEPSTPTSPSAPQAEITQLCSRHFTSIPLSLSRFQRRWFLTFPRTYGLPDPDSQRIVCALNSPDYSASDEHARNHFWLNPSCRSQRWNPSDSTTKYSAVSPIHLLLDSSYPVARLTGRIRSEPSNDPHDEGKQIACYEVEVVMLDDGLLRQCYYCLTWEASGKANSRFSPSGNDIYWCSSCEAAGWVNSTIRKLRLQDILPWSNVDENAKDNLYSPTRLMTTA
;
A
#
# COMPACT_ATOMS: atom_id res chain seq x y z
N MET A 1 -47.27 -32.34 -8.43
CA MET A 1 -46.02 -32.61 -7.71
C MET A 1 -45.18 -31.37 -7.84
N SER A 2 -45.11 -30.57 -6.79
CA SER A 2 -44.40 -29.29 -6.78
C SER A 2 -43.02 -29.52 -6.18
N GLU A 3 -41.97 -29.26 -6.96
CA GLU A 3 -40.59 -29.34 -6.47
C GLU A 3 -40.33 -28.26 -5.42
N PRO A 4 -39.61 -28.58 -4.33
CA PRO A 4 -39.23 -27.58 -3.34
C PRO A 4 -38.05 -26.75 -3.86
N SER A 5 -38.27 -25.43 -3.95
CA SER A 5 -37.24 -24.44 -4.22
C SER A 5 -36.18 -24.44 -3.12
N THR A 6 -34.94 -24.74 -3.49
CA THR A 6 -33.75 -24.70 -2.62
C THR A 6 -33.54 -23.28 -2.09
N PRO A 7 -33.36 -23.09 -0.77
CA PRO A 7 -33.06 -21.76 -0.23
C PRO A 7 -31.65 -21.33 -0.66
N THR A 8 -31.59 -20.16 -1.30
CA THR A 8 -30.36 -19.49 -1.70
C THR A 8 -29.58 -19.12 -0.44
N SER A 9 -28.42 -19.74 -0.23
CA SER A 9 -27.52 -19.40 0.88
C SER A 9 -27.22 -17.89 0.87
N PRO A 10 -27.24 -17.21 2.03
CA PRO A 10 -26.84 -15.81 2.10
C PRO A 10 -25.38 -15.71 1.66
N SER A 11 -25.14 -14.96 0.58
CA SER A 11 -23.80 -14.63 0.12
C SER A 11 -23.03 -13.99 1.26
N ALA A 12 -21.92 -14.59 1.66
CA ALA A 12 -21.03 -14.02 2.65
C ALA A 12 -20.74 -12.54 2.29
N PRO A 13 -20.74 -11.62 3.26
CA PRO A 13 -20.47 -10.22 2.99
C PRO A 13 -19.11 -10.11 2.30
N GLN A 14 -19.13 -9.58 1.08
CA GLN A 14 -17.94 -9.44 0.25
C GLN A 14 -17.00 -8.47 0.96
N ALA A 15 -15.79 -8.92 1.31
CA ALA A 15 -14.89 -8.12 2.12
C ALA A 15 -14.57 -6.79 1.42
N GLU A 16 -14.84 -5.67 2.08
CA GLU A 16 -14.59 -4.32 1.56
C GLU A 16 -13.18 -3.83 1.91
N ILE A 17 -12.70 -2.80 1.20
CA ILE A 17 -11.43 -2.14 1.53
C ILE A 17 -11.64 -1.33 2.81
N THR A 18 -10.87 -1.62 3.85
CA THR A 18 -10.91 -0.88 5.10
C THR A 18 -10.35 0.53 4.87
N GLN A 19 -11.15 1.52 5.23
CA GLN A 19 -10.74 2.92 5.22
C GLN A 19 -10.56 3.40 6.65
N LEU A 20 -9.41 4.02 6.92
CA LEU A 20 -9.10 4.67 8.18
C LEU A 20 -9.15 6.19 7.97
N CYS A 21 -9.76 6.89 8.92
CA CYS A 21 -9.76 8.34 8.97
C CYS A 21 -9.11 8.78 10.28
N SER A 22 -8.26 9.81 10.22
CA SER A 22 -7.65 10.39 11.41
C SER A 22 -7.84 11.90 11.41
N ARG A 23 -8.09 12.46 12.60
CA ARG A 23 -8.17 13.91 12.81
C ARG A 23 -6.88 14.64 12.40
N HIS A 24 -5.74 13.94 12.47
CA HIS A 24 -4.41 14.48 12.12
C HIS A 24 -4.21 14.61 10.61
N PHE A 25 -5.16 14.13 9.81
CA PHE A 25 -5.13 14.22 8.37
C PHE A 25 -6.46 14.73 7.80
N THR A 26 -7.08 15.70 8.48
CA THR A 26 -8.34 16.35 8.06
C THR A 26 -9.47 15.37 7.74
N SER A 27 -9.45 14.19 8.36
CA SER A 27 -10.39 13.10 8.09
C SER A 27 -10.43 12.63 6.63
N ILE A 28 -9.37 12.86 5.85
CA ILE A 28 -9.23 12.29 4.51
C ILE A 28 -9.05 10.77 4.67
N PRO A 29 -9.89 9.94 4.01
CA PRO A 29 -9.76 8.49 4.08
C PRO A 29 -8.42 8.01 3.56
N LEU A 30 -7.84 7.07 4.30
CA LEU A 30 -6.61 6.36 4.02
C LEU A 30 -6.88 4.85 4.08
N SER A 31 -5.97 4.05 3.55
CA SER A 31 -6.00 2.60 3.61
C SER A 31 -4.59 2.06 3.83
N LEU A 32 -4.49 0.79 4.18
CA LEU A 32 -3.22 0.07 4.21
C LEU A 32 -3.07 -0.78 2.97
N SER A 33 -1.84 -0.82 2.45
CA SER A 33 -1.41 -1.75 1.42
C SER A 33 -0.16 -2.47 1.90
N ARG A 34 0.01 -3.71 1.44
CA ARG A 34 1.16 -4.55 1.77
C ARG A 34 1.72 -5.16 0.49
N PHE A 35 3.05 -5.19 0.39
CA PHE A 35 3.73 -6.02 -0.58
C PHE A 35 4.92 -6.68 0.10
N GLN A 36 4.93 -8.00 0.11
CA GLN A 36 5.87 -8.83 0.85
C GLN A 36 5.84 -8.44 2.35
N ARG A 37 6.96 -7.96 2.88
CA ARG A 37 7.11 -7.58 4.29
C ARG A 37 7.08 -6.07 4.51
N ARG A 38 6.56 -5.32 3.52
CA ARG A 38 6.50 -3.86 3.57
C ARG A 38 5.07 -3.35 3.61
N TRP A 39 4.83 -2.47 4.56
CA TRP A 39 3.57 -1.80 4.78
C TRP A 39 3.60 -0.38 4.24
N PHE A 40 2.48 0.01 3.67
CA PHE A 40 2.30 1.31 3.05
C PHE A 40 0.99 1.92 3.52
N LEU A 41 1.04 3.22 3.74
CA LEU A 41 -0.16 4.04 3.88
C LEU A 41 -0.55 4.54 2.48
N THR A 42 -1.82 4.37 2.11
CA THR A 42 -2.30 4.66 0.76
C THR A 42 -3.61 5.44 0.76
N PHE A 43 -3.89 6.16 -0.33
CA PHE A 43 -5.17 6.76 -0.61
C PHE A 43 -6.08 5.75 -1.32
N PRO A 44 -7.27 5.45 -0.76
CA PRO A 44 -8.24 4.58 -1.41
C PRO A 44 -8.79 5.24 -2.68
N ARG A 45 -8.82 6.56 -2.78
CA ARG A 45 -9.30 7.29 -3.96
C ARG A 45 -8.25 8.26 -4.47
N THR A 46 -8.30 8.56 -5.76
CA THR A 46 -7.60 9.72 -6.31
C THR A 46 -8.35 10.97 -5.86
N TYR A 47 -7.92 11.56 -4.74
CA TYR A 47 -8.30 12.94 -4.41
C TYR A 47 -7.66 13.81 -5.47
N GLY A 48 -8.42 14.70 -6.13
CA GLY A 48 -8.02 15.52 -7.28
C GLY A 48 -6.88 16.50 -7.01
N LEU A 49 -5.75 15.98 -6.55
CA LEU A 49 -4.45 16.62 -6.50
C LEU A 49 -4.06 16.91 -7.95
N PRO A 50 -3.46 18.07 -8.24
CA PRO A 50 -3.16 18.52 -9.59
C PRO A 50 -1.96 17.76 -10.18
N ASP A 51 -2.10 16.44 -10.30
CA ASP A 51 -1.17 15.58 -10.99
C ASP A 51 -1.94 14.41 -11.63
N PRO A 52 -1.97 14.26 -12.97
CA PRO A 52 -2.60 13.12 -13.64
C PRO A 52 -1.96 11.76 -13.27
N ASP A 53 -0.82 11.76 -12.57
CA ASP A 53 -0.13 10.61 -11.97
C ASP A 53 -0.40 10.42 -10.46
N SER A 54 -1.45 11.07 -9.92
CA SER A 54 -1.87 11.11 -8.51
C SER A 54 -1.33 9.99 -7.62
N GLN A 55 -0.25 10.30 -6.90
CA GLN A 55 0.39 9.43 -5.92
C GLN A 55 -0.63 9.00 -4.85
N ARG A 56 -1.10 7.76 -4.94
CA ARG A 56 -1.89 7.03 -3.95
C ARG A 56 -1.03 6.53 -2.81
N ILE A 57 0.25 6.24 -2.98
CA ILE A 57 1.13 5.82 -1.88
C ILE A 57 1.60 7.05 -1.09
N VAL A 58 1.05 7.21 0.11
CA VAL A 58 1.38 8.32 1.02
C VAL A 58 2.79 8.17 1.56
N CYS A 59 3.10 7.01 2.12
CA CYS A 59 4.44 6.66 2.59
C CYS A 59 4.57 5.15 2.79
N ALA A 60 5.82 4.68 2.82
CA ALA A 60 6.15 3.40 3.42
C ALA A 60 6.22 3.55 4.94
N LEU A 61 5.75 2.54 5.67
CA LEU A 61 5.69 2.53 7.13
C LEU A 61 6.90 1.82 7.76
N ASN A 62 7.56 0.94 7.01
CA ASN A 62 8.72 0.20 7.49
C ASN A 62 9.71 -0.13 6.39
N SER A 63 10.91 -0.51 6.82
CA SER A 63 11.83 -1.32 6.04
C SER A 63 11.51 -2.81 6.27
N PRO A 64 11.53 -3.67 5.24
CA PRO A 64 11.32 -5.11 5.39
C PRO A 64 12.27 -5.74 6.41
N ASP A 65 11.72 -6.43 7.41
CA ASP A 65 12.51 -7.20 8.37
C ASP A 65 12.58 -8.67 7.93
N TYR A 66 13.74 -9.08 7.40
CA TYR A 66 13.96 -10.46 6.94
C TYR A 66 14.36 -11.42 8.06
N SER A 67 14.62 -10.91 9.28
CA SER A 67 14.94 -11.75 10.44
C SER A 67 13.69 -12.34 11.12
N ALA A 68 12.55 -11.67 10.97
CA ALA A 68 11.26 -12.17 11.45
C ALA A 68 10.74 -13.35 10.62
N SER A 69 9.90 -14.20 11.21
CA SER A 69 9.16 -15.23 10.45
C SER A 69 8.14 -14.56 9.50
N ASP A 70 7.78 -15.24 8.41
CA ASP A 70 6.77 -14.74 7.48
C ASP A 70 5.41 -14.52 8.16
N GLU A 71 5.03 -15.42 9.07
CA GLU A 71 3.79 -15.31 9.84
C GLU A 71 3.77 -14.05 10.72
N HIS A 72 4.89 -13.73 11.37
CA HIS A 72 5.01 -12.51 12.18
C HIS A 72 4.97 -11.27 11.31
N ALA A 73 5.80 -11.23 10.26
CA ALA A 73 5.93 -10.08 9.35
C ALA A 73 4.65 -9.78 8.55
N ARG A 74 3.74 -10.77 8.45
CA ARG A 74 2.43 -10.60 7.81
C ARG A 74 1.55 -9.60 8.52
N ASN A 75 1.62 -9.53 9.85
CA ASN A 75 0.78 -8.66 10.67
C ASN A 75 1.59 -7.68 11.54
N HIS A 76 2.92 -7.83 11.61
CA HIS A 76 3.76 -6.97 12.43
C HIS A 76 4.80 -6.27 11.57
N PHE A 77 5.12 -5.03 11.95
CA PHE A 77 6.23 -4.30 11.36
C PHE A 77 6.84 -3.33 12.36
N TRP A 78 8.07 -2.93 12.10
CA TRP A 78 8.77 -1.91 12.87
C TRP A 78 8.55 -0.56 12.21
N LEU A 79 7.80 0.31 12.89
CA LEU A 79 7.53 1.65 12.43
C LEU A 79 8.74 2.54 12.73
N ASN A 80 9.36 3.02 11.66
CA ASN A 80 10.41 4.03 11.72
C ASN A 80 9.73 5.42 11.71
N PRO A 81 9.69 6.15 12.84
CA PRO A 81 8.93 7.41 12.93
C PRO A 81 9.50 8.54 12.06
N SER A 82 10.72 8.36 11.53
CA SER A 82 11.33 9.30 10.58
C SER A 82 10.72 9.23 9.18
N CYS A 83 9.79 8.30 8.91
CA CYS A 83 8.98 8.27 7.70
C CYS A 83 8.04 9.49 7.63
N ARG A 84 8.57 10.65 7.23
CA ARG A 84 7.77 11.80 6.85
C ARG A 84 7.07 11.49 5.53
N SER A 85 5.75 11.68 5.45
CA SER A 85 5.05 11.74 4.16
C SER A 85 5.50 13.02 3.45
N GLN A 86 6.62 12.98 2.73
CA GLN A 86 7.02 14.10 1.90
C GLN A 86 6.18 14.09 0.63
N ARG A 87 5.53 15.21 0.32
CA ARG A 87 5.43 15.57 -1.09
C ARG A 87 6.84 16.01 -1.48
N TRP A 88 7.51 15.20 -2.28
CA TRP A 88 8.78 15.60 -2.87
C TRP A 88 8.54 16.84 -3.74
N ASN A 89 9.01 18.01 -3.31
CA ASN A 89 9.06 19.22 -4.10
C ASN A 89 10.52 19.70 -4.12
N PRO A 90 11.30 19.38 -5.18
CA PRO A 90 12.72 19.71 -5.24
C PRO A 90 12.99 21.23 -5.34
N SER A 91 11.95 22.05 -5.50
CA SER A 91 12.06 23.50 -5.72
C SER A 91 11.72 24.35 -4.48
N ASP A 92 11.19 23.74 -3.40
CA ASP A 92 10.68 24.49 -2.26
C ASP A 92 11.58 24.34 -1.03
N SER A 93 12.36 25.39 -0.75
CA SER A 93 13.24 25.52 0.43
C SER A 93 12.54 26.13 1.65
N THR A 94 11.23 26.41 1.55
CA THR A 94 10.50 27.25 2.52
C THR A 94 9.28 26.60 3.14
N THR A 95 8.81 25.46 2.64
CA THR A 95 7.62 24.81 3.21
C THR A 95 7.88 24.34 4.63
N LYS A 96 7.18 24.94 5.59
CA LYS A 96 7.02 24.38 6.93
C LYS A 96 6.29 23.05 6.81
N TYR A 97 7.05 21.97 6.81
CA TYR A 97 6.57 20.60 6.71
C TYR A 97 5.57 20.31 7.83
N SER A 98 4.29 20.12 7.50
CA SER A 98 3.37 19.45 8.42
C SER A 98 3.74 17.97 8.38
N ALA A 99 4.67 17.56 9.25
CA ALA A 99 5.05 16.16 9.40
C ALA A 99 3.82 15.37 9.85
N VAL A 100 3.13 14.73 8.91
CA VAL A 100 2.05 13.81 9.24
C VAL A 100 2.73 12.57 9.79
N SER A 101 2.65 12.42 11.11
CA SER A 101 3.27 11.32 11.81
C SER A 101 2.43 10.05 11.59
N PRO A 102 2.92 9.04 10.85
CA PRO A 102 2.10 7.89 10.47
C PRO A 102 1.57 7.12 11.68
N ILE A 103 2.31 7.13 12.80
CA ILE A 103 1.87 6.50 14.05
C ILE A 103 0.54 7.09 14.55
N HIS A 104 0.38 8.42 14.49
CA HIS A 104 -0.85 9.08 14.91
C HIS A 104 -2.01 8.81 13.95
N LEU A 105 -1.72 8.58 12.67
CA LEU A 105 -2.75 8.19 11.71
C LEU A 105 -3.27 6.78 11.98
N LEU A 106 -2.38 5.85 12.34
CA LEU A 106 -2.73 4.47 12.62
C LEU A 106 -3.43 4.32 13.98
N LEU A 107 -2.90 4.97 15.03
CA LEU A 107 -3.39 4.80 16.41
C LEU A 107 -4.62 5.66 16.74
N ASP A 108 -4.75 6.87 16.17
CA ASP A 108 -5.92 7.73 16.38
C ASP A 108 -6.96 7.53 15.26
N SER A 109 -6.91 6.42 14.53
CA SER A 109 -7.89 6.12 13.49
C SER A 109 -9.26 5.84 14.10
N SER A 110 -10.34 6.26 13.42
CA SER A 110 -11.72 6.03 13.87
C SER A 110 -12.07 4.54 14.04
N TYR A 111 -11.34 3.66 13.33
CA TYR A 111 -11.43 2.21 13.42
C TYR A 111 -10.04 1.66 13.75
N PRO A 112 -9.88 0.85 14.81
CA PRO A 112 -8.56 0.34 15.17
C PRO A 112 -8.04 -0.59 14.07
N VAL A 113 -7.10 -0.09 13.26
CA VAL A 113 -6.43 -0.87 12.22
C VAL A 113 -5.07 -1.40 12.68
N ALA A 114 -4.49 -0.78 13.70
CA ALA A 114 -3.20 -1.14 14.25
C ALA A 114 -3.11 -0.78 15.74
N ARG A 115 -2.21 -1.47 16.44
CA ARG A 115 -1.87 -1.23 17.84
C ARG A 115 -0.37 -1.34 18.07
N LEU A 116 0.13 -0.68 19.11
CA LEU A 116 1.50 -0.87 19.55
C LEU A 116 1.61 -2.15 20.38
N THR A 117 2.67 -2.93 20.15
CA THR A 117 2.94 -4.13 20.98
C THR A 117 3.69 -3.79 22.26
N GLY A 118 4.31 -2.60 22.32
CA GLY A 118 5.19 -2.17 23.40
C GLY A 118 6.66 -2.56 23.20
N ARG A 119 7.00 -3.31 22.14
CA ARG A 119 8.41 -3.58 21.79
C ARG A 119 9.02 -2.39 21.06
N ILE A 120 10.27 -2.11 21.41
CA ILE A 120 11.04 -0.98 20.89
C ILE A 120 12.42 -1.49 20.47
N ARG A 121 12.93 -1.02 19.33
CA ARG A 121 14.32 -1.24 18.91
C ARG A 121 14.92 0.05 18.36
N SER A 122 16.25 0.07 18.24
CA SER A 122 16.97 1.18 17.63
C SER A 122 17.27 0.87 16.17
N GLU A 123 16.99 1.81 15.27
CA GLU A 123 17.41 1.74 13.86
C GLU A 123 18.02 3.08 13.42
N PRO A 124 18.88 3.08 12.38
CA PRO A 124 19.25 4.31 11.70
C PRO A 124 18.01 5.07 11.20
N SER A 125 18.06 6.40 11.25
CA SER A 125 17.00 7.24 10.68
C SER A 125 16.92 7.07 9.17
N ASN A 126 15.69 6.92 8.65
CA ASN A 126 15.43 6.96 7.21
C ASN A 126 15.24 8.39 6.68
N ASP A 127 15.29 9.42 7.54
CA ASP A 127 15.21 10.82 7.14
C ASP A 127 16.61 11.35 6.78
N PRO A 128 16.82 11.87 5.56
CA PRO A 128 18.10 12.47 5.16
C PRO A 128 18.59 13.59 6.09
N HIS A 129 17.68 14.29 6.79
CA HIS A 129 18.06 15.33 7.74
C HIS A 129 18.58 14.78 9.08
N ASP A 130 18.33 13.49 9.34
CA ASP A 130 18.74 12.77 10.54
C ASP A 130 19.75 11.66 10.20
N GLU A 131 20.45 11.77 9.07
CA GLU A 131 21.44 10.80 8.63
C GLU A 131 22.47 10.50 9.74
N GLY A 132 22.72 9.21 9.98
CA GLY A 132 23.62 8.73 11.03
C GLY A 132 23.03 8.75 12.45
N LYS A 133 21.83 9.30 12.68
CA LYS A 133 21.16 9.23 13.98
C LYS A 133 20.49 7.88 14.16
N GLN A 134 20.55 7.38 15.39
CA GLN A 134 19.75 6.25 15.85
C GLN A 134 18.41 6.75 16.36
N ILE A 135 17.33 6.12 15.93
CA ILE A 135 15.96 6.45 16.34
C ILE A 135 15.26 5.23 16.94
N ALA A 136 14.34 5.50 17.86
CA ALA A 136 13.48 4.46 18.40
C ALA A 136 12.40 4.07 17.38
N CYS A 137 12.41 2.81 16.97
CA CYS A 137 11.37 2.19 16.17
C CYS A 137 10.44 1.37 17.05
N TYR A 138 9.15 1.47 16.78
CA TYR A 138 8.11 0.82 17.57
C TYR A 138 7.52 -0.34 16.77
N GLU A 139 7.38 -1.51 17.40
CA GLU A 139 6.67 -2.61 16.76
C GLU A 139 5.17 -2.32 16.77
N VAL A 140 4.60 -2.34 15.57
CA VAL A 140 3.18 -2.15 15.29
C VAL A 140 2.60 -3.47 14.84
N GLU A 141 1.48 -3.85 15.44
CA GLU A 141 0.65 -4.96 15.00
C GLU A 141 -0.57 -4.42 14.25
N VAL A 142 -0.76 -4.90 13.02
CA VAL A 142 -1.92 -4.64 12.20
C VAL A 142 -3.01 -5.63 12.59
N VAL A 143 -4.11 -5.11 13.12
CA VAL A 143 -5.25 -5.91 13.60
C VAL A 143 -6.31 -6.12 12.52
N MET A 144 -6.26 -5.35 11.43
CA MET A 144 -7.15 -5.56 10.30
C MET A 144 -6.75 -6.81 9.48
N LEU A 145 -7.76 -7.50 8.95
CA LEU A 145 -7.56 -8.66 8.09
C LEU A 145 -6.93 -8.26 6.75
N ASP A 146 -6.21 -9.18 6.10
CA ASP A 146 -5.64 -8.99 4.76
C ASP A 146 -6.69 -8.66 3.68
N ASP A 147 -7.92 -9.14 3.89
CA ASP A 147 -9.03 -8.78 3.05
C ASP A 147 -9.43 -7.31 3.20
N GLY A 148 -9.08 -6.61 4.27
CA GLY A 148 -9.29 -5.16 4.36
C GLY A 148 -8.28 -4.33 3.56
N LEU A 149 -7.17 -4.91 3.09
CA LEU A 149 -6.08 -4.16 2.47
C LEU A 149 -6.46 -3.65 1.07
N LEU A 150 -6.00 -2.45 0.74
CA LEU A 150 -6.08 -1.92 -0.61
C LEU A 150 -5.04 -2.61 -1.49
N ARG A 151 -5.49 -3.25 -2.57
CA ARG A 151 -4.63 -4.01 -3.48
C ARG A 151 -4.31 -3.21 -4.75
N GLN A 152 -3.14 -3.48 -5.31
CA GLN A 152 -2.77 -3.07 -6.66
C GLN A 152 -2.71 -4.31 -7.54
N CYS A 153 -3.05 -4.18 -8.82
CA CYS A 153 -2.84 -5.26 -9.76
C CYS A 153 -1.36 -5.32 -10.15
N TYR A 154 -0.73 -6.48 -9.98
CA TYR A 154 0.68 -6.69 -10.31
C TYR A 154 1.02 -6.41 -11.78
N TYR A 155 0.09 -6.69 -12.70
CA TYR A 155 0.35 -6.57 -14.13
C TYR A 155 0.07 -5.18 -14.69
N CYS A 156 -1.12 -4.63 -14.45
CA CYS A 156 -1.53 -3.34 -15.03
C CYS A 156 -1.35 -2.14 -14.10
N LEU A 157 -0.90 -2.37 -12.86
CA LEU A 157 -0.72 -1.36 -11.81
C LEU A 157 -2.00 -0.58 -11.44
N THR A 158 -3.16 -1.05 -11.89
CA THR A 158 -4.44 -0.44 -11.52
C THR A 158 -4.73 -0.75 -10.06
N TRP A 159 -5.20 0.25 -9.32
CA TRP A 159 -5.62 0.08 -7.93
C TRP A 159 -7.03 -0.50 -7.86
N GLU A 160 -7.27 -1.37 -6.88
CA GLU A 160 -8.55 -2.06 -6.67
C GLU A 160 -9.73 -1.09 -6.54
N ALA A 161 -9.50 0.05 -5.88
CA ALA A 161 -10.49 1.10 -5.73
C ALA A 161 -10.80 1.90 -7.02
N SER A 162 -10.07 1.67 -8.12
CA SER A 162 -10.40 2.20 -9.46
C SER A 162 -11.31 1.26 -10.25
N GLY A 163 -11.53 0.03 -9.79
CA GLY A 163 -12.36 -0.97 -10.45
C GLY A 163 -13.86 -0.74 -10.25
N LYS A 164 -14.69 -1.63 -10.85
CA LYS A 164 -16.12 -1.67 -10.53
C LYS A 164 -16.27 -1.89 -9.03
N ALA A 165 -17.11 -1.06 -8.38
CA ALA A 165 -17.44 -1.23 -6.98
C ALA A 165 -17.80 -2.70 -6.71
N ASN A 166 -17.16 -3.29 -5.71
CA ASN A 166 -17.42 -4.62 -5.14
C ASN A 166 -16.60 -5.80 -5.70
N SER A 167 -15.76 -5.68 -6.73
CA SER A 167 -14.90 -6.81 -7.13
C SER A 167 -13.52 -6.73 -6.50
N ARG A 168 -13.22 -7.64 -5.56
CA ARG A 168 -11.87 -7.80 -5.02
C ARG A 168 -10.93 -8.43 -6.05
N PHE A 169 -9.66 -8.04 -6.02
CA PHE A 169 -8.62 -8.61 -6.86
C PHE A 169 -8.23 -10.00 -6.33
N SER A 170 -8.11 -10.94 -7.25
CA SER A 170 -7.79 -12.34 -6.96
C SER A 170 -6.33 -12.48 -6.54
N PRO A 171 -6.04 -13.22 -5.46
CA PRO A 171 -4.66 -13.49 -5.03
C PRO A 171 -4.00 -14.48 -6.00
N SER A 172 -2.75 -14.19 -6.38
CA SER A 172 -1.92 -15.04 -7.27
C SER A 172 -0.58 -15.44 -6.64
N GLY A 173 -0.38 -15.13 -5.36
CA GLY A 173 0.85 -15.41 -4.62
C GLY A 173 0.93 -14.54 -3.37
N ASN A 174 2.09 -14.56 -2.69
CA ASN A 174 2.33 -13.74 -1.51
C ASN A 174 2.28 -12.25 -1.88
N ASP A 175 1.17 -11.60 -1.51
CA ASP A 175 0.86 -10.18 -1.74
C ASP A 175 0.86 -9.76 -3.22
N ILE A 176 0.61 -10.72 -4.12
CA ILE A 176 0.44 -10.49 -5.55
C ILE A 176 -1.03 -10.65 -5.89
N TYR A 177 -1.61 -9.62 -6.52
CA TYR A 177 -3.03 -9.58 -6.83
C TYR A 177 -3.30 -9.24 -8.29
N TRP A 178 -4.34 -9.83 -8.85
CA TRP A 178 -4.71 -9.69 -10.26
C TRP A 178 -6.12 -9.10 -10.35
N CYS A 179 -6.30 -8.08 -11.20
CA CYS A 179 -7.64 -7.59 -11.51
C CYS A 179 -8.35 -8.58 -12.44
N SER A 180 -9.68 -8.58 -12.44
CA SER A 180 -10.50 -9.50 -13.24
C SER A 180 -10.15 -9.48 -14.74
N SER A 181 -9.77 -8.32 -15.28
CA SER A 181 -9.34 -8.21 -16.68
C SER A 181 -8.00 -8.90 -16.95
N CYS A 182 -7.04 -8.82 -16.02
CA CYS A 182 -5.74 -9.46 -16.17
C CYS A 182 -5.81 -10.96 -15.88
N GLU A 183 -6.67 -11.37 -14.96
CA GLU A 183 -6.99 -12.77 -14.67
C GLU A 183 -7.66 -13.47 -15.86
N ALA A 184 -8.73 -12.88 -16.41
CA ALA A 184 -9.43 -13.44 -17.57
C ALA A 184 -8.56 -13.52 -18.84
N ALA A 185 -7.60 -12.61 -19.00
CA ALA A 185 -6.65 -12.66 -20.11
C ALA A 185 -5.69 -13.86 -20.02
N GLY A 186 -5.47 -14.41 -18.82
CA GLY A 186 -4.50 -15.46 -18.56
C GLY A 186 -3.05 -14.99 -18.74
N TRP A 187 -2.11 -15.80 -18.24
CA TRP A 187 -0.68 -15.49 -18.31
C TRP A 187 -0.18 -15.38 -19.77
N VAL A 188 -0.74 -16.18 -20.69
CA VAL A 188 -0.25 -16.30 -22.08
C VAL A 188 -0.57 -15.05 -22.94
N ASN A 189 -1.76 -14.45 -22.82
CA ASN A 189 -2.05 -13.18 -23.53
C ASN A 189 -1.39 -11.98 -22.85
N SER A 190 -1.05 -12.09 -21.56
CA SER A 190 -0.26 -11.08 -20.86
C SER A 190 1.19 -11.00 -21.43
N THR A 191 1.70 -12.12 -21.97
CA THR A 191 3.01 -12.18 -22.63
C THR A 191 2.96 -11.64 -24.07
N ILE A 192 1.85 -11.82 -24.79
CA ILE A 192 1.67 -11.21 -26.12
C ILE A 192 1.43 -9.70 -26.01
N ARG A 193 0.70 -9.25 -24.97
CA ARG A 193 0.71 -7.84 -24.58
C ARG A 193 2.10 -7.38 -24.17
N LYS A 194 2.94 -8.21 -23.51
CA LYS A 194 4.37 -7.91 -23.29
C LYS A 194 5.17 -7.84 -24.58
N LEU A 195 4.86 -8.55 -25.66
CA LEU A 195 5.60 -8.37 -26.92
C LEU A 195 5.30 -6.99 -27.54
N ARG A 196 4.04 -6.54 -27.51
CA ARG A 196 3.71 -5.15 -27.90
C ARG A 196 4.13 -4.11 -26.87
N LEU A 197 4.16 -4.47 -25.58
CA LEU A 197 4.67 -3.60 -24.53
C LEU A 197 6.19 -3.61 -24.48
N GLN A 198 6.93 -4.59 -24.98
CA GLN A 198 8.40 -4.58 -24.98
C GLN A 198 8.94 -3.68 -26.09
N ASP A 199 8.17 -3.46 -27.16
CA ASP A 199 8.34 -2.34 -28.09
C ASP A 199 7.95 -0.97 -27.45
N ILE A 200 7.34 -0.97 -26.24
CA ILE A 200 6.82 0.19 -25.50
C ILE A 200 7.31 0.19 -24.02
N LEU A 201 8.30 -0.63 -23.65
CA LEU A 201 8.82 -0.73 -22.28
C LEU A 201 10.28 -0.33 -22.36
N PRO A 202 10.53 0.99 -22.31
CA PRO A 202 11.86 1.50 -22.20
C PRO A 202 12.30 1.22 -20.76
N TRP A 203 13.03 0.13 -20.56
CA TRP A 203 14.07 0.14 -19.51
C TRP A 203 15.19 1.13 -19.87
N SER A 204 15.05 1.86 -21.00
CA SER A 204 16.00 2.80 -21.58
C SER A 204 15.50 4.25 -21.74
N ASN A 205 14.43 4.66 -21.06
CA ASN A 205 14.04 6.07 -20.91
C ASN A 205 13.29 6.19 -19.58
N VAL A 206 14.08 6.00 -18.54
CA VAL A 206 13.81 6.43 -17.18
C VAL A 206 13.83 7.94 -17.21
N ASP A 207 12.69 8.58 -17.49
CA ASP A 207 12.34 9.89 -16.97
C ASP A 207 10.84 10.18 -17.20
N GLU A 208 10.15 10.55 -16.10
CA GLU A 208 8.98 11.46 -16.06
C GLU A 208 7.51 11.00 -16.24
N ASN A 209 7.12 9.73 -16.11
CA ASN A 209 5.68 9.43 -15.86
C ASN A 209 5.52 8.26 -14.87
N ALA A 210 5.75 8.59 -13.60
CA ALA A 210 5.86 7.66 -12.49
C ALA A 210 4.49 7.12 -12.06
N LYS A 211 3.95 6.15 -12.81
CA LYS A 211 2.81 5.36 -12.33
C LYS A 211 3.13 4.83 -10.94
N ASP A 212 2.26 5.17 -10.01
CA ASP A 212 2.39 4.80 -8.62
C ASP A 212 2.45 3.28 -8.48
N ASN A 213 3.61 2.73 -8.11
CA ASN A 213 3.91 1.30 -8.22
C ASN A 213 4.34 0.73 -6.87
N LEU A 214 3.48 -0.08 -6.27
CA LEU A 214 3.72 -0.82 -5.02
C LEU A 214 4.90 -1.80 -5.16
N TYR A 215 5.18 -2.26 -6.38
CA TYR A 215 6.18 -3.26 -6.72
C TYR A 215 7.51 -2.67 -7.20
N SER A 216 7.66 -1.34 -7.22
CA SER A 216 8.87 -0.70 -7.77
C SER A 216 10.12 -0.96 -6.91
N PRO A 217 11.20 -1.52 -7.49
CA PRO A 217 12.47 -1.76 -6.79
C PRO A 217 13.11 -0.50 -6.21
N THR A 218 12.97 0.64 -6.87
CA THR A 218 13.56 1.91 -6.39
C THR A 218 12.89 2.39 -5.11
N ARG A 219 11.59 2.09 -4.94
CA ARG A 219 10.90 2.28 -3.67
C ARG A 219 11.29 1.19 -2.67
N LEU A 220 11.63 -0.03 -3.11
CA LEU A 220 12.19 -1.10 -2.27
C LEU A 220 13.64 -0.84 -1.82
N MET A 221 14.40 0.02 -2.51
CA MET A 221 15.84 0.25 -2.30
C MET A 221 16.21 1.66 -1.79
N THR A 222 15.26 2.57 -1.57
CA THR A 222 15.53 3.91 -1.01
C THR A 222 15.88 3.89 0.49
N THR A 223 16.43 2.77 0.99
CA THR A 223 16.86 2.58 2.38
C THR A 223 18.18 1.81 2.45
N ALA A 224 19.12 2.09 1.53
CA ALA A 224 20.50 1.64 1.63
C ALA A 224 21.39 2.80 2.07
#